data_AF-A0A815XQB8-F1
#
_entry.id   AF-A0A815XQB8-F1
#
_cell.length_a   1.000
_cell.length_b   1.000
_cell.length_c   1.000
_cell.angle_alpha   90.00
_cell.angle_beta   90.00
_cell.angle_gamma   90.00
#
_symmetry.space_group_name_H-M   'P 1'
#
loop_
_entity.id
_entity.type
_entity.pdbx_description
1 polymer ?
#
loop_
_entity_poly.entity_id
_entity_poly.type
_entity_poly.pdbx_seq_one_letter_code
_entity_poly.pdbx_strand_id
1 'polypeptide(L)'
;MSIGRTRSGRRTILYLLFFSCWLLVLLSVAGTWFRSENKWSPLSYITWFFTPSRQQLELIHQDLLRLILANYPIDAVTHINGRAYDYYSIQELIEQKPRREWLSFPLPDEHSTKAWFPKEQYKTTFKMMKSPSTLSGLAYVKQIYVMTDQSLSDRHLHIKNTFRQQNIPVESIKWQWKWNHAECNSDENKKEVFESLNLVDKPAKGHGRYCSLIMKSFDAWADTANRNLTLALYLEDDAIFVPFFKEKFNRFVYTAIRTGALKIDGQCATSSLSKNSNEWIDQNPVFFIGSCLNISDSRFDGKQPMLSTHKDIPTRCAHAYLFASCSARAVLEQIDVNKNELWTPDFYLNNIVPASPTLQSFWLDPPLVYQGNKAKDLDNISSFKRKTY
;
A
#
# COMPACT_ATOMS: atom_id res chain seq x y z
N MET A 1 14.28 44.15 22.51
CA MET A 1 13.78 42.89 21.90
C MET A 1 12.53 42.46 22.67
N SER A 2 11.32 42.71 22.14
CA SER A 2 10.07 42.31 22.78
C SER A 2 9.65 40.91 22.32
N ILE A 3 9.38 40.02 23.26
CA ILE A 3 8.82 38.69 23.02
C ILE A 3 7.32 38.83 22.71
N GLY A 4 6.93 38.57 21.46
CA GLY A 4 5.54 38.55 21.03
C GLY A 4 4.81 37.32 21.58
N ARG A 5 3.86 37.52 22.50
CA ARG A 5 2.88 36.49 22.92
C ARG A 5 1.89 36.24 21.79
N THR A 6 1.94 35.05 21.18
CA THR A 6 1.03 34.64 20.11
C THR A 6 -0.40 34.42 20.63
N ARG A 7 -1.37 35.11 20.03
CA ARG A 7 -2.83 35.09 20.31
C ARG A 7 -3.51 33.71 20.22
N SER A 8 -2.83 32.67 19.73
CA SER A 8 -3.42 31.35 19.45
C SER A 8 -3.84 30.58 20.71
N GLY A 9 -3.02 30.57 21.77
CA GLY A 9 -3.31 29.77 22.98
C GLY A 9 -4.54 30.22 23.79
N ARG A 10 -4.97 31.48 23.65
CA ARG A 10 -6.16 31.99 24.34
C ARG A 10 -7.46 31.41 23.80
N ARG A 11 -7.53 31.06 22.51
CA ARG A 11 -8.75 30.48 21.92
C ARG A 11 -8.95 29.04 22.37
N THR A 12 -7.89 28.23 22.42
CA THR A 12 -7.97 26.82 22.85
C THR A 12 -8.41 26.68 24.31
N ILE A 13 -7.91 27.55 25.20
CA ILE A 13 -8.33 27.56 26.61
C ILE A 13 -9.80 27.98 26.74
N LEU A 14 -10.28 28.94 25.94
CA LEU A 14 -11.70 29.33 25.94
C LEU A 14 -12.60 28.19 25.46
N TYR A 15 -12.22 27.42 24.44
CA TYR A 15 -13.01 26.28 23.98
C TYR A 15 -13.08 25.15 25.02
N LEU A 16 -11.98 24.86 25.71
CA LEU A 16 -11.96 23.86 26.78
C LEU A 16 -12.82 24.29 27.98
N LEU A 17 -12.76 25.57 28.36
CA LEU A 17 -13.60 26.12 29.41
C LEU A 17 -15.08 26.10 29.01
N PHE A 18 -15.39 26.50 27.78
CA PHE A 18 -16.77 26.48 27.27
C PHE A 18 -17.33 25.07 27.22
N PHE A 19 -16.55 24.09 26.75
CA PHE A 19 -16.95 22.68 26.72
C PHE A 19 -17.14 22.11 28.14
N SER A 20 -16.26 22.45 29.09
CA SER A 20 -16.42 22.03 30.48
C SER A 20 -17.67 22.62 31.15
N CYS A 21 -18.01 23.89 30.87
CA CYS A 21 -19.24 24.52 31.34
C CYS A 21 -20.49 23.87 30.70
N TRP A 22 -20.45 23.59 29.40
CA TRP A 22 -21.56 22.91 28.70
C TRP A 22 -21.79 21.51 29.25
N LEU A 23 -20.71 20.76 29.52
CA LEU A 23 -20.79 19.42 30.10
C LEU A 23 -21.38 19.47 31.52
N LEU A 24 -21.00 20.46 32.33
CA LEU A 24 -21.56 20.65 33.68
C LEU A 24 -23.05 21.02 33.66
N VAL A 25 -23.48 21.82 32.70
CA VAL A 25 -24.91 22.17 32.53
C VAL A 25 -25.71 20.95 32.06
N LEU A 26 -25.20 20.16 31.11
CA LEU A 26 -25.85 18.93 30.68
C LEU A 26 -25.96 17.92 31.83
N LEU A 27 -24.91 17.79 32.65
CA LEU A 27 -24.94 16.93 33.83
C LEU A 27 -25.90 17.43 34.92
N SER A 28 -26.05 18.75 35.10
CA SER A 28 -26.99 19.29 36.09
C SER A 28 -28.45 19.19 35.65
N VAL A 29 -28.73 19.42 34.35
CA VAL A 29 -30.07 19.26 33.77
C VAL A 29 -30.48 17.78 33.73
N ALA A 30 -29.57 16.87 33.37
CA ALA A 30 -29.83 15.43 33.43
C ALA A 30 -30.07 14.95 34.87
N GLY A 31 -29.32 15.49 35.84
CA GLY A 31 -29.49 15.15 37.26
C GLY A 31 -30.80 15.67 37.88
N THR A 32 -31.34 16.78 37.38
CA THR A 32 -32.60 17.36 37.86
C THR A 32 -33.83 16.73 37.21
N TRP A 33 -33.74 16.37 35.93
CA TRP A 33 -34.84 15.70 35.20
C TRP A 33 -35.07 14.25 35.67
N PHE A 34 -34.01 13.54 36.08
CA PHE A 34 -34.14 12.14 36.53
C PHE A 34 -34.47 11.97 38.02
N ARG A 35 -34.39 13.03 38.83
CA ARG A 35 -34.77 12.98 40.25
C ARG A 35 -36.28 12.84 40.45
N SER A 36 -37.11 13.08 39.43
CA SER A 36 -38.57 13.04 39.58
C SER A 36 -39.23 11.70 39.26
N GLU A 37 -38.57 10.75 38.59
CA GLU A 37 -39.32 9.59 38.05
C GLU A 37 -38.74 8.19 38.24
N ASN A 38 -37.54 7.96 38.80
CA ASN A 38 -37.02 6.58 38.83
C ASN A 38 -36.09 6.23 40.01
N LYS A 39 -36.42 5.14 40.74
CA LYS A 39 -35.67 4.56 41.88
C LYS A 39 -34.42 3.80 41.43
N TRP A 40 -33.49 4.47 40.75
CA TRP A 40 -32.16 3.90 40.50
C TRP A 40 -31.21 4.39 41.58
N SER A 41 -30.37 3.48 42.11
CA SER A 41 -29.31 3.91 43.03
C SER A 41 -28.31 4.79 42.26
N PRO A 42 -27.79 5.87 42.85
CA PRO A 42 -26.81 6.74 42.19
C PRO A 42 -25.58 6.00 41.64
N LEU A 43 -25.20 4.89 42.29
CA LEU A 43 -24.09 4.03 41.88
C LEU A 43 -24.39 3.23 40.60
N SER A 44 -25.64 2.80 40.40
CA SER A 44 -26.07 2.06 39.21
C SER A 44 -26.11 2.94 37.95
N TYR A 45 -26.39 4.23 38.13
CA TYR A 45 -26.38 5.20 37.03
C TYR A 45 -24.95 5.60 36.66
N ILE A 46 -24.06 5.78 37.64
CA ILE A 46 -22.64 6.03 37.39
C ILE A 46 -22.03 4.83 36.63
N THR A 47 -22.29 3.59 37.03
CA THR A 47 -21.78 2.44 36.27
C THR A 47 -22.35 2.38 34.84
N TRP A 48 -23.62 2.69 34.62
CA TRP A 48 -24.23 2.71 33.29
C TRP A 48 -23.71 3.87 32.40
N PHE A 49 -23.54 5.07 32.95
CA PHE A 49 -23.01 6.23 32.21
C PHE A 49 -21.51 6.11 31.92
N PHE A 50 -20.75 5.44 32.79
CA PHE A 50 -19.30 5.27 32.63
C PHE A 50 -18.88 3.95 31.98
N THR A 51 -19.83 3.08 31.60
CA THR A 51 -19.56 1.93 30.73
C THR A 51 -20.34 2.07 29.43
N PRO A 52 -19.96 3.03 28.56
CA PRO A 52 -20.55 3.09 27.22
C PRO A 52 -20.40 1.72 26.58
N SER A 53 -21.49 1.24 25.98
CA SER A 53 -21.44 -0.03 25.26
C SER A 53 -20.37 0.07 24.17
N ARG A 54 -19.79 -1.07 23.76
CA ARG A 54 -18.79 -1.10 22.69
C ARG A 54 -19.29 -0.37 21.42
N GLN A 55 -20.58 -0.46 21.11
CA GLN A 55 -21.22 0.27 20.02
C GLN A 55 -21.26 1.79 20.25
N GLN A 56 -21.54 2.25 21.46
CA GLN A 56 -21.51 3.68 21.80
C GLN A 56 -20.10 4.26 21.73
N LEU A 57 -19.07 3.51 22.15
CA LEU A 57 -17.67 3.91 21.99
C LEU A 57 -17.26 3.99 20.52
N GLU A 58 -17.71 3.05 19.68
CA GLU A 58 -17.47 3.08 18.25
C GLU A 58 -18.13 4.29 17.57
N LEU A 59 -19.38 4.61 17.94
CA LEU A 59 -20.10 5.80 17.45
C LEU A 59 -19.42 7.10 17.88
N ILE A 60 -19.09 7.25 19.16
CA ILE A 60 -18.39 8.43 19.69
C ILE A 60 -17.02 8.58 19.01
N HIS A 61 -16.29 7.49 18.81
CA HIS A 61 -15.01 7.53 18.11
C HIS A 61 -15.17 7.96 16.65
N GLN A 62 -16.18 7.45 15.93
CA GLN A 62 -16.47 7.86 14.56
C GLN A 62 -16.87 9.33 14.45
N ASP A 63 -17.71 9.83 15.35
CA ASP A 63 -18.13 11.23 15.36
C ASP A 63 -16.99 12.16 15.77
N LEU A 64 -16.11 11.75 16.68
CA LEU A 64 -14.90 12.48 17.02
C LEU A 64 -13.93 12.53 15.84
N LEU A 65 -13.77 11.43 15.10
CA LEU A 65 -12.95 11.38 13.89
C LEU A 65 -13.51 12.32 12.81
N ARG A 66 -14.84 12.29 12.60
CA ARG A 66 -15.53 13.20 11.67
C ARG A 66 -15.36 14.67 12.08
N LEU A 67 -15.49 14.98 13.37
CA LEU A 67 -15.28 16.32 13.90
C LEU A 67 -13.82 16.78 13.76
N ILE A 68 -12.84 15.90 13.98
CA ILE A 68 -11.43 16.20 13.75
C ILE A 68 -11.18 16.46 12.26
N LEU A 69 -11.69 15.59 11.38
CA LEU A 69 -11.55 15.77 9.93
C LEU A 69 -12.29 16.99 9.38
N ALA A 70 -13.40 17.40 10.00
CA ALA A 70 -14.18 18.56 9.60
C ALA A 70 -13.61 19.90 10.12
N ASN A 71 -12.91 19.89 11.26
CA ASN A 71 -12.42 21.11 11.92
C ASN A 71 -10.91 21.36 11.74
N TYR A 72 -10.14 20.36 11.28
CA TYR A 72 -8.78 20.61 10.82
C TYR A 72 -8.84 20.95 9.33
N PRO A 73 -8.32 22.13 8.91
CA PRO A 73 -8.17 22.38 7.48
C PRO A 73 -7.32 21.24 6.90
N ILE A 74 -7.67 20.76 5.71
CA ILE A 74 -6.91 19.74 4.98
C ILE A 74 -5.42 20.15 4.94
N ASP A 75 -5.16 21.45 4.90
CA ASP A 75 -3.84 22.09 4.97
C ASP A 75 -3.05 21.85 6.29
N ALA A 76 -3.71 21.54 7.41
CA ALA A 76 -3.04 21.20 8.68
C ALA A 76 -2.74 19.69 8.80
N VAL A 77 -3.56 18.83 8.18
CA VAL A 77 -3.31 17.38 8.07
C VAL A 77 -2.20 17.09 7.05
N THR A 78 -2.08 17.92 6.02
CA THR A 78 -1.08 17.83 4.94
C THR A 78 0.36 18.17 5.37
N HIS A 79 0.57 18.77 6.54
CA HIS A 79 1.91 19.15 7.03
C HIS A 79 2.51 18.22 8.10
N ILE A 80 1.72 17.34 8.71
CA ILE A 80 2.20 16.51 9.84
C ILE A 80 2.56 15.08 9.40
N ASN A 81 2.00 14.59 8.31
CA ASN A 81 2.38 13.32 7.69
C ASN A 81 2.19 13.49 6.20
N GLY A 82 3.13 13.00 5.39
CA GLY A 82 3.14 13.26 3.97
C GLY A 82 1.77 13.11 3.31
N ARG A 83 1.49 13.93 2.28
CA ARG A 83 0.24 14.05 1.50
C ARG A 83 -0.33 12.73 0.92
N ALA A 84 0.27 11.59 1.24
CA ALA A 84 0.14 10.30 0.60
C ALA A 84 -0.67 9.27 1.38
N TYR A 85 -1.50 9.69 2.33
CA TYR A 85 -2.80 9.05 2.46
C TYR A 85 -3.73 9.87 1.57
N ASP A 86 -3.86 9.45 0.31
CA ASP A 86 -4.64 10.18 -0.69
C ASP A 86 -6.02 10.59 -0.15
N TYR A 87 -6.60 11.62 -0.77
CA TYR A 87 -8.00 12.02 -0.63
C TYR A 87 -8.97 10.83 -0.45
N TYR A 88 -8.73 9.71 -1.13
CA TYR A 88 -9.49 8.47 -1.01
C TYR A 88 -9.28 7.76 0.33
N SER A 89 -8.03 7.53 0.73
CA SER A 89 -7.70 6.71 1.90
C SER A 89 -8.14 7.35 3.21
N ILE A 90 -8.04 8.67 3.35
CA ILE A 90 -8.52 9.38 4.57
C ILE A 90 -10.04 9.34 4.66
N GLN A 91 -10.74 9.58 3.55
CA GLN A 91 -12.20 9.56 3.52
C GLN A 91 -12.76 8.16 3.80
N GLU A 92 -12.06 7.12 3.31
CA GLU A 92 -12.45 5.72 3.49
C GLU A 92 -12.18 5.15 4.90
N LEU A 93 -11.43 5.85 5.78
CA LEU A 93 -11.14 5.35 7.14
C LEU A 93 -12.40 5.11 7.99
N ILE A 94 -13.50 5.79 7.69
CA ILE A 94 -14.79 5.66 8.38
C ILE A 94 -15.85 4.92 7.56
N GLU A 95 -15.51 4.50 6.35
CA GLU A 95 -16.42 3.78 5.47
C GLU A 95 -16.45 2.29 5.83
N GLN A 96 -17.49 1.59 5.37
CA GLN A 96 -17.62 0.13 5.53
C GLN A 96 -17.26 -0.63 4.25
N LYS A 97 -17.07 0.09 3.13
CA LYS A 97 -16.82 -0.45 1.79
C LYS A 97 -15.88 0.49 1.05
N PRO A 98 -15.19 0.03 -0.01
CA PRO A 98 -14.47 0.93 -0.89
C PRO A 98 -15.43 1.95 -1.51
N ARG A 99 -14.88 3.10 -1.85
CA ARG A 99 -15.59 4.14 -2.57
C ARG A 99 -16.10 3.68 -3.94
N ARG A 100 -17.19 4.30 -4.39
CA ARG A 100 -17.90 3.94 -5.64
C ARG A 100 -17.03 4.02 -6.89
N GLU A 101 -16.00 4.87 -6.86
CA GLU A 101 -15.04 5.02 -7.95
C GLU A 101 -14.31 3.69 -8.25
N TRP A 102 -14.05 2.85 -7.24
CA TRP A 102 -13.47 1.52 -7.41
C TRP A 102 -14.39 0.51 -8.10
N LEU A 103 -15.69 0.79 -8.23
CA LEU A 103 -16.62 -0.05 -9.00
C LEU A 103 -16.43 0.09 -10.52
N SER A 104 -15.62 1.06 -10.97
CA SER A 104 -15.11 1.11 -12.35
C SER A 104 -14.17 -0.06 -12.65
N PHE A 105 -13.60 -0.69 -11.62
CA PHE A 105 -12.85 -1.95 -11.68
C PHE A 105 -13.75 -3.06 -11.10
N PRO A 106 -14.73 -3.60 -11.86
CA PRO A 106 -15.66 -4.58 -11.33
C PRO A 106 -15.00 -5.93 -11.10
N LEU A 107 -15.50 -6.63 -10.08
CA LEU A 107 -15.22 -8.05 -9.85
C LEU A 107 -15.92 -8.93 -10.90
N PRO A 108 -15.55 -10.23 -11.04
CA PRO A 108 -16.09 -11.11 -12.08
C PRO A 108 -17.61 -11.29 -12.04
N ASP A 109 -18.19 -11.21 -10.86
CA ASP A 109 -19.62 -11.37 -10.57
C ASP A 109 -20.40 -10.05 -10.58
N GLU A 110 -19.73 -8.92 -10.79
CA GLU A 110 -20.36 -7.61 -10.81
C GLU A 110 -20.62 -7.13 -12.24
N HIS A 111 -21.86 -6.76 -12.52
CA HIS A 111 -22.21 -6.04 -13.75
C HIS A 111 -21.94 -4.55 -13.55
N SER A 112 -20.83 -4.04 -14.11
CA SER A 112 -20.57 -2.58 -14.14
C SER A 112 -20.96 -2.00 -15.49
N THR A 113 -21.83 -0.98 -15.46
CA THR A 113 -22.19 -0.19 -16.63
C THR A 113 -21.11 0.81 -17.04
N LYS A 114 -20.08 1.00 -16.21
CA LYS A 114 -18.98 1.96 -16.40
C LYS A 114 -17.62 1.34 -16.09
N ALA A 115 -17.38 0.13 -16.59
CA ALA A 115 -16.07 -0.50 -16.47
C ALA A 115 -15.00 0.37 -17.16
N TRP A 116 -13.87 0.57 -16.50
CA TRP A 116 -12.74 1.33 -17.03
C TRP A 116 -12.02 0.54 -18.13
N PHE A 117 -11.62 1.23 -19.21
CA PHE A 117 -10.79 0.71 -20.29
C PHE A 117 -9.79 1.78 -20.75
N PRO A 118 -8.55 1.40 -21.15
CA PRO A 118 -7.54 2.36 -21.60
C PRO A 118 -7.92 3.05 -22.93
N LYS A 119 -8.67 2.37 -23.83
CA LYS A 119 -9.30 2.91 -25.05
C LYS A 119 -10.54 2.07 -25.43
N GLU A 120 -11.54 2.66 -26.09
CA GLU A 120 -12.78 2.01 -26.58
C GLU A 120 -12.52 0.71 -27.38
N GLN A 121 -11.41 0.65 -28.11
CA GLN A 121 -11.02 -0.46 -28.99
C GLN A 121 -10.61 -1.76 -28.27
N TYR A 122 -10.39 -1.73 -26.96
CA TYR A 122 -9.95 -2.90 -26.19
C TYR A 122 -11.11 -3.60 -25.45
N LYS A 123 -12.36 -3.37 -25.89
CA LYS A 123 -13.55 -4.10 -25.42
C LYS A 123 -13.53 -5.53 -25.97
N THR A 124 -12.65 -6.38 -25.46
CA THR A 124 -12.76 -7.82 -25.68
C THR A 124 -13.81 -8.38 -24.71
N THR A 125 -14.72 -9.21 -25.21
CA THR A 125 -15.70 -9.94 -24.42
C THR A 125 -15.00 -11.11 -23.70
N PHE A 126 -14.03 -10.79 -22.83
CA PHE A 126 -13.37 -11.81 -22.03
C PHE A 126 -14.35 -12.28 -20.94
N LYS A 127 -14.78 -13.54 -21.02
CA LYS A 127 -15.54 -14.18 -19.94
C LYS A 127 -14.61 -14.32 -18.74
N MET A 128 -14.72 -13.40 -17.79
CA MET A 128 -13.89 -13.43 -16.59
C MET A 128 -14.17 -14.71 -15.81
N MET A 129 -13.13 -15.52 -15.63
CA MET A 129 -13.18 -16.65 -14.73
C MET A 129 -12.89 -16.16 -13.31
N LYS A 130 -13.60 -16.74 -12.34
CA LYS A 130 -13.27 -16.53 -10.92
C LYS A 130 -11.85 -17.06 -10.68
N SER A 131 -11.01 -16.27 -10.03
CA SER A 131 -9.66 -16.68 -9.64
C SER A 131 -9.71 -18.05 -8.95
N PRO A 132 -8.75 -18.96 -9.23
CA PRO A 132 -8.60 -20.15 -8.41
C PRO A 132 -8.41 -19.73 -6.95
N SER A 133 -8.86 -20.57 -6.03
CA SER A 133 -8.60 -20.35 -4.61
C SER A 133 -7.08 -20.31 -4.38
N THR A 134 -6.59 -19.20 -3.84
CA THR A 134 -5.18 -19.00 -3.49
C THR A 134 -5.06 -18.98 -1.96
N LEU A 135 -3.89 -19.41 -1.46
CA LEU A 135 -3.60 -19.35 -0.01
C LEU A 135 -3.69 -17.92 0.53
N SER A 136 -3.30 -16.92 -0.26
CA SER A 136 -3.36 -15.50 0.12
C SER A 136 -4.78 -14.93 0.16
N GLY A 137 -5.74 -15.55 -0.52
CA GLY A 137 -7.05 -14.96 -0.79
C GLY A 137 -7.01 -13.70 -1.67
N LEU A 138 -5.83 -13.36 -2.22
CA LEU A 138 -5.66 -12.33 -3.25
C LEU A 138 -5.73 -13.00 -4.63
N ALA A 139 -6.40 -12.34 -5.59
CA ALA A 139 -6.66 -12.87 -6.92
C ALA A 139 -5.34 -13.26 -7.62
N TYR A 140 -5.21 -14.53 -7.99
CA TYR A 140 -4.06 -15.14 -8.67
C TYR A 140 -2.69 -15.07 -7.94
N VAL A 141 -2.57 -14.38 -6.81
CA VAL A 141 -1.32 -14.28 -6.04
C VAL A 141 -1.03 -15.59 -5.32
N LYS A 142 0.00 -16.31 -5.79
CA LYS A 142 0.44 -17.59 -5.21
C LYS A 142 1.38 -17.40 -4.03
N GLN A 143 2.18 -16.35 -4.04
CA GLN A 143 3.17 -16.05 -3.00
C GLN A 143 3.23 -14.55 -2.75
N ILE A 144 3.30 -14.18 -1.47
CA ILE A 144 3.64 -12.82 -1.04
C ILE A 144 5.06 -12.87 -0.49
N TYR A 145 5.97 -12.08 -1.06
CA TYR A 145 7.33 -11.90 -0.59
C TYR A 145 7.43 -10.61 0.20
N VAL A 146 8.04 -10.66 1.39
CA VAL A 146 8.32 -9.47 2.18
C VAL A 146 9.83 -9.34 2.37
N MET A 147 10.41 -8.30 1.78
CA MET A 147 11.83 -7.95 1.91
C MET A 147 12.04 -7.17 3.20
N THR A 148 12.67 -7.81 4.19
CA THR A 148 12.83 -7.24 5.53
C THR A 148 14.10 -7.72 6.21
N ASP A 149 14.58 -7.01 7.23
CA ASP A 149 15.57 -7.54 8.15
C ASP A 149 14.89 -8.29 9.31
N GLN A 150 15.46 -9.42 9.75
CA GLN A 150 14.89 -10.23 10.83
C GLN A 150 14.80 -9.46 12.16
N SER A 151 15.66 -8.47 12.37
CA SER A 151 15.67 -7.63 13.58
C SER A 151 14.50 -6.64 13.67
N LEU A 152 13.76 -6.40 12.58
CA LEU A 152 12.70 -5.39 12.50
C LEU A 152 11.33 -5.97 12.91
N SER A 153 11.25 -6.51 14.13
CA SER A 153 10.05 -7.20 14.64
C SER A 153 8.77 -6.38 14.57
N ASP A 154 8.85 -5.07 14.83
CA ASP A 154 7.69 -4.17 14.83
C ASP A 154 7.11 -4.00 13.43
N ARG A 155 7.98 -3.94 12.41
CA ARG A 155 7.58 -3.90 10.99
C ARG A 155 6.90 -5.20 10.59
N HIS A 156 7.42 -6.34 11.03
CA HIS A 156 6.78 -7.64 10.76
C HIS A 156 5.41 -7.73 11.42
N LEU A 157 5.31 -7.27 12.67
CA LEU A 157 4.05 -7.27 13.41
C LEU A 157 3.03 -6.36 12.74
N HIS A 158 3.43 -5.19 12.25
CA HIS A 158 2.58 -4.29 11.48
C HIS A 158 1.98 -4.97 10.25
N ILE A 159 2.81 -5.60 9.42
CA ILE A 159 2.34 -6.31 8.21
C ILE A 159 1.40 -7.45 8.59
N LYS A 160 1.77 -8.27 9.58
CA LYS A 160 0.92 -9.38 10.06
C LYS A 160 -0.44 -8.89 10.54
N ASN A 161 -0.48 -7.81 11.32
CA ASN A 161 -1.72 -7.24 11.83
C ASN A 161 -2.58 -6.67 10.71
N THR A 162 -1.98 -5.97 9.76
CA THR A 162 -2.68 -5.45 8.58
C THR A 162 -3.28 -6.58 7.76
N PHE A 163 -2.54 -7.67 7.53
CA PHE A 163 -3.02 -8.83 6.78
C PHE A 163 -4.19 -9.51 7.48
N ARG A 164 -4.10 -9.72 8.80
CA ARG A 164 -5.23 -10.25 9.60
C ARG A 164 -6.47 -9.36 9.49
N GLN A 165 -6.31 -8.04 9.61
CA GLN A 165 -7.41 -7.08 9.48
C GLN A 165 -8.07 -7.13 8.08
N GLN A 166 -7.28 -7.38 7.04
CA GLN A 166 -7.76 -7.50 5.66
C GLN A 166 -8.19 -8.94 5.30
N ASN A 167 -8.22 -9.88 6.25
CA ASN A 167 -8.49 -11.30 6.02
C ASN A 167 -7.57 -11.92 4.95
N ILE A 168 -6.29 -11.58 4.98
CA ILE A 168 -5.21 -12.18 4.18
C ILE A 168 -4.44 -13.12 5.12
N PRO A 169 -4.36 -14.44 4.84
CA PRO A 169 -3.64 -15.38 5.69
C PRO A 169 -2.15 -15.03 5.80
N VAL A 170 -1.63 -14.94 7.01
CA VAL A 170 -0.22 -14.58 7.27
C VAL A 170 0.73 -15.69 6.79
N GLU A 171 0.24 -16.92 6.72
CA GLU A 171 0.93 -18.11 6.21
C GLU A 171 1.25 -17.99 4.71
N SER A 172 0.60 -17.07 4.00
CA SER A 172 0.91 -16.76 2.60
C SER A 172 2.15 -15.88 2.42
N ILE A 173 2.73 -15.37 3.51
CA ILE A 173 3.94 -14.53 3.50
C ILE A 173 5.20 -15.41 3.55
N LYS A 174 6.10 -15.19 2.59
CA LYS A 174 7.47 -15.70 2.60
C LYS A 174 8.41 -14.54 2.91
N TRP A 175 8.92 -14.52 4.12
CA TRP A 175 9.88 -13.52 4.58
C TRP A 175 11.24 -13.75 3.94
N GLN A 176 11.80 -12.72 3.32
CA GLN A 176 13.12 -12.77 2.70
C GLN A 176 14.18 -12.32 3.70
N TRP A 177 14.64 -13.27 4.54
CA TRP A 177 15.62 -13.00 5.60
C TRP A 177 17.05 -13.41 5.25
N LYS A 178 17.29 -14.10 4.13
CA LYS A 178 18.60 -14.67 3.77
C LYS A 178 19.72 -13.63 3.77
N TRP A 179 19.42 -12.39 3.37
CA TRP A 179 20.42 -11.34 3.24
C TRP A 179 20.25 -10.26 4.31
N ASN A 180 21.21 -10.08 5.19
CA ASN A 180 21.33 -8.85 5.97
C ASN A 180 22.45 -7.95 5.44
N HIS A 181 22.60 -6.75 6.03
CA HIS A 181 23.62 -5.80 5.58
C HIS A 181 25.04 -6.36 5.72
N ALA A 182 25.33 -7.08 6.81
CA ALA A 182 26.66 -7.65 7.04
C ALA A 182 26.95 -8.80 6.05
N GLU A 183 26.01 -9.73 5.90
CA GLU A 183 26.15 -10.89 5.00
C GLU A 183 26.34 -10.46 3.54
N CYS A 184 25.56 -9.50 3.06
CA CYS A 184 25.64 -9.08 1.66
C CYS A 184 26.95 -8.37 1.31
N ASN A 185 27.57 -7.70 2.30
CA ASN A 185 28.83 -6.99 2.12
C ASN A 185 30.05 -7.79 2.59
N SER A 186 29.88 -9.06 2.96
CA SER A 186 30.99 -9.90 3.42
C SER A 186 31.85 -10.36 2.24
N ASP A 187 33.15 -10.57 2.49
CA ASP A 187 34.08 -11.04 1.44
C ASP A 187 33.72 -12.45 0.96
N GLU A 188 33.14 -13.29 1.82
CA GLU A 188 32.69 -14.64 1.50
C GLU A 188 31.57 -14.64 0.46
N ASN A 189 30.60 -13.73 0.58
CA ASN A 189 29.44 -13.67 -0.31
C ASN A 189 29.65 -12.75 -1.52
N LYS A 190 30.76 -12.00 -1.56
CA LYS A 190 31.05 -11.03 -2.62
C LYS A 190 30.94 -11.65 -4.01
N LYS A 191 31.45 -12.87 -4.21
CA LYS A 191 31.35 -13.56 -5.50
C LYS A 191 29.90 -13.82 -5.90
N GLU A 192 29.09 -14.38 -5.00
CA GLU A 192 27.66 -14.67 -5.26
C GLU A 192 26.89 -13.39 -5.61
N VAL A 193 27.10 -12.31 -4.87
CA VAL A 193 26.44 -11.01 -5.13
C VAL A 193 26.84 -10.44 -6.49
N PHE A 194 28.13 -10.45 -6.81
CA PHE A 194 28.64 -9.92 -8.08
C PHE A 194 28.14 -10.72 -9.28
N GLU A 195 28.12 -12.05 -9.18
CA GLU A 195 27.62 -12.94 -10.23
C GLU A 195 26.11 -12.80 -10.38
N SER A 196 25.34 -12.83 -9.29
CA SER A 196 23.87 -12.76 -9.32
C SER A 196 23.34 -11.45 -9.88
N LEU A 197 23.97 -10.32 -9.54
CA LEU A 197 23.55 -9.00 -10.00
C LEU A 197 24.31 -8.49 -11.23
N ASN A 198 25.22 -9.31 -11.76
CA ASN A 198 26.13 -8.98 -12.85
C ASN A 198 26.79 -7.60 -12.67
N LEU A 199 27.41 -7.37 -11.50
CA LEU A 199 27.90 -6.05 -11.13
C LEU A 199 29.13 -5.62 -11.94
N VAL A 200 29.32 -4.31 -12.05
CA VAL A 200 30.60 -3.70 -12.47
C VAL A 200 31.68 -3.92 -11.40
N ASP A 201 32.94 -4.10 -11.82
CA ASP A 201 34.06 -4.46 -10.91
C ASP A 201 34.32 -3.46 -9.78
N LYS A 202 33.90 -2.20 -9.97
CA LYS A 202 34.05 -1.10 -8.99
C LYS A 202 32.71 -0.40 -8.80
N PRO A 203 31.76 -0.96 -8.03
CA PRO A 203 30.52 -0.28 -7.74
C PRO A 203 30.80 1.04 -7.00
N ALA A 204 29.97 2.06 -7.23
CA ALA A 204 30.14 3.35 -6.58
C ALA A 204 30.18 3.23 -5.05
N LYS A 205 30.99 4.06 -4.40
CA LYS A 205 31.16 4.01 -2.94
C LYS A 205 29.86 4.43 -2.24
N GLY A 206 29.44 3.69 -1.21
CA GLY A 206 28.28 4.02 -0.37
C GLY A 206 27.01 3.19 -0.60
N HIS A 207 26.99 2.32 -1.60
CA HIS A 207 25.80 1.51 -1.94
C HIS A 207 25.64 0.21 -1.14
N GLY A 208 26.56 -0.13 -0.23
CA GLY A 208 26.47 -1.35 0.57
C GLY A 208 25.19 -1.46 1.40
N ARG A 209 24.53 -0.33 1.70
CA ARG A 209 23.23 -0.28 2.39
C ARG A 209 22.09 -0.91 1.58
N TYR A 210 22.22 -0.96 0.26
CA TYR A 210 21.17 -1.43 -0.65
C TYR A 210 21.34 -2.88 -1.06
N CYS A 211 22.56 -3.41 -0.90
CA CYS A 211 22.93 -4.79 -1.25
C CYS A 211 21.91 -5.80 -0.73
N SER A 212 21.61 -5.77 0.57
CA SER A 212 20.71 -6.75 1.18
C SER A 212 19.29 -6.68 0.62
N LEU A 213 18.80 -5.48 0.29
CA LEU A 213 17.46 -5.29 -0.24
C LEU A 213 17.34 -5.78 -1.69
N ILE A 214 18.32 -5.46 -2.54
CA ILE A 214 18.31 -5.93 -3.93
C ILE A 214 18.52 -7.43 -4.01
N MET A 215 19.38 -8.02 -3.19
CA MET A 215 19.58 -9.47 -3.16
C MET A 215 18.34 -10.23 -2.68
N LYS A 216 17.59 -9.71 -1.68
CA LYS A 216 16.27 -10.26 -1.32
C LYS A 216 15.29 -10.23 -2.48
N SER A 217 15.31 -9.14 -3.25
CA SER A 217 14.44 -8.98 -4.42
C SER A 217 14.84 -9.98 -5.51
N PHE A 218 16.14 -10.13 -5.78
CA PHE A 218 16.69 -11.10 -6.71
C PHE A 218 16.28 -12.53 -6.37
N ASP A 219 16.45 -12.97 -5.12
CA ASP A 219 16.03 -14.32 -4.68
C ASP A 219 14.53 -14.54 -4.86
N ALA A 220 13.71 -13.51 -4.59
CA ALA A 220 12.27 -13.58 -4.78
C ALA A 220 11.88 -13.63 -6.27
N TRP A 221 12.58 -12.91 -7.15
CA TRP A 221 12.41 -12.98 -8.60
C TRP A 221 12.79 -14.36 -9.13
N ALA A 222 13.95 -14.90 -8.71
CA ALA A 222 14.41 -16.22 -9.07
C ALA A 222 13.41 -17.31 -8.62
N ASP A 223 12.93 -17.25 -7.38
CA ASP A 223 11.91 -18.18 -6.87
C ASP A 223 10.61 -18.11 -7.69
N THR A 224 10.18 -16.91 -8.07
CA THR A 224 8.98 -16.68 -8.89
C THR A 224 9.13 -17.26 -10.30
N ALA A 225 10.28 -17.05 -10.93
CA ALA A 225 10.61 -17.57 -12.25
C ALA A 225 10.71 -19.10 -12.26
N ASN A 226 11.45 -19.67 -11.29
CA ASN A 226 11.75 -21.09 -11.18
C ASN A 226 10.51 -21.92 -10.84
N ARG A 227 9.64 -21.41 -9.96
CA ARG A 227 8.39 -22.08 -9.57
C ARG A 227 7.23 -21.80 -10.52
N ASN A 228 7.46 -21.01 -11.57
CA ASN A 228 6.47 -20.59 -12.54
C ASN A 228 5.19 -20.03 -11.88
N LEU A 229 5.34 -19.13 -10.91
CA LEU A 229 4.20 -18.58 -10.18
C LEU A 229 3.31 -17.72 -11.10
N THR A 230 1.99 -17.89 -11.01
CA THR A 230 1.03 -17.10 -11.80
C THR A 230 1.16 -15.60 -11.50
N LEU A 231 1.23 -15.26 -10.22
CA LEU A 231 1.46 -13.89 -9.75
C LEU A 231 2.11 -13.94 -8.37
N ALA A 232 3.11 -13.08 -8.17
CA ALA A 232 3.78 -12.86 -6.90
C ALA A 232 3.65 -11.38 -6.51
N LEU A 233 3.32 -11.12 -5.24
CA LEU A 233 3.30 -9.79 -4.65
C LEU A 233 4.59 -9.58 -3.86
N TYR A 234 5.29 -8.49 -4.14
CA TYR A 234 6.53 -8.11 -3.49
C TYR A 234 6.26 -6.89 -2.63
N LEU A 235 6.73 -6.92 -1.39
CA LEU A 235 6.54 -5.87 -0.41
C LEU A 235 7.86 -5.58 0.29
N GLU A 236 8.17 -4.31 0.49
CA GLU A 236 9.14 -3.90 1.50
C GLU A 236 8.49 -3.87 2.88
N ASP A 237 9.31 -3.87 3.92
CA ASP A 237 8.85 -4.02 5.30
C ASP A 237 8.25 -2.77 5.93
N ASP A 238 8.33 -1.64 5.25
CA ASP A 238 7.64 -0.40 5.60
C ASP A 238 6.34 -0.19 4.82
N ALA A 239 5.83 -1.20 4.11
CA ALA A 239 4.57 -1.11 3.37
C ALA A 239 3.37 -0.72 4.26
N ILE A 240 2.69 0.38 3.91
CA ILE A 240 1.43 0.82 4.51
C ILE A 240 0.29 0.62 3.53
N PHE A 241 -0.76 -0.07 3.95
CA PHE A 241 -1.86 -0.46 3.07
C PHE A 241 -3.05 0.50 3.18
N VAL A 242 -3.70 0.76 2.06
CA VAL A 242 -4.95 1.52 2.04
C VAL A 242 -6.11 0.74 2.68
N PRO A 243 -7.16 1.42 3.17
CA PRO A 243 -8.42 0.75 3.53
C PRO A 243 -8.95 -0.10 2.38
N PHE A 244 -9.52 -1.25 2.72
CA PHE A 244 -10.05 -2.24 1.76
C PHE A 244 -9.03 -2.74 0.73
N PHE A 245 -7.74 -2.77 1.09
CA PHE A 245 -6.65 -3.22 0.22
C PHE A 245 -6.98 -4.52 -0.53
N LYS A 246 -7.46 -5.55 0.17
CA LYS A 246 -7.77 -6.87 -0.44
C LYS A 246 -8.79 -6.75 -1.57
N GLU A 247 -9.86 -6.00 -1.35
CA GLU A 247 -10.92 -5.84 -2.34
C GLU A 247 -10.42 -5.05 -3.55
N LYS A 248 -9.79 -3.90 -3.31
CA LYS A 248 -9.26 -3.02 -4.38
C LYS A 248 -8.17 -3.70 -5.19
N PHE A 249 -7.31 -4.48 -4.53
CA PHE A 249 -6.31 -5.30 -5.19
C PHE A 249 -6.94 -6.32 -6.14
N ASN A 250 -7.96 -7.06 -5.67
CA ASN A 250 -8.65 -8.05 -6.50
C ASN A 250 -9.33 -7.39 -7.72
N ARG A 251 -10.02 -6.27 -7.50
CA ARG A 251 -10.62 -5.45 -8.55
C ARG A 251 -9.61 -5.03 -9.61
N PHE A 252 -8.45 -4.56 -9.16
CA PHE A 252 -7.33 -4.22 -10.04
C PHE A 252 -6.84 -5.43 -10.85
N VAL A 253 -6.55 -6.58 -10.23
CA VAL A 253 -6.06 -7.77 -10.95
C VAL A 253 -7.06 -8.23 -12.02
N TYR A 254 -8.35 -8.30 -11.71
CA TYR A 254 -9.36 -8.67 -12.70
C TYR A 254 -9.48 -7.65 -13.84
N THR A 255 -9.29 -6.36 -13.54
CA THR A 255 -9.27 -5.31 -14.55
C THR A 255 -8.03 -5.41 -15.44
N ALA A 256 -6.86 -5.69 -14.87
CA ALA A 256 -5.64 -5.93 -15.62
C ALA A 256 -5.80 -7.13 -16.58
N ILE A 257 -6.43 -8.22 -16.14
CA ILE A 257 -6.73 -9.36 -17.00
C ILE A 257 -7.72 -8.98 -18.12
N ARG A 258 -8.84 -8.32 -17.76
CA ARG A 258 -9.88 -7.95 -18.73
C ARG A 258 -9.36 -7.02 -19.81
N THR A 259 -8.51 -6.07 -19.44
CA THR A 259 -7.93 -5.10 -20.37
C THR A 259 -6.75 -5.67 -21.17
N GLY A 260 -6.33 -6.91 -20.88
CA GLY A 260 -5.19 -7.55 -21.54
C GLY A 260 -3.82 -7.14 -21.00
N ALA A 261 -3.76 -6.27 -19.97
CA ALA A 261 -2.51 -5.87 -19.34
C ALA A 261 -1.85 -7.03 -18.57
N LEU A 262 -2.63 -7.99 -18.07
CA LEU A 262 -2.12 -9.18 -17.40
C LEU A 262 -2.58 -10.46 -18.11
N LYS A 263 -1.62 -11.21 -18.63
CA LYS A 263 -1.81 -12.58 -19.15
C LYS A 263 -1.50 -13.59 -18.04
N ILE A 264 -2.45 -14.50 -17.78
CA ILE A 264 -2.35 -15.53 -16.72
C ILE A 264 -2.18 -16.95 -17.29
N ASP A 265 -2.12 -17.09 -18.61
CA ASP A 265 -1.96 -18.36 -19.33
C ASP A 265 -0.51 -18.89 -19.31
N GLY A 266 0.43 -18.11 -18.77
CA GLY A 266 1.83 -18.48 -18.65
C GLY A 266 2.62 -18.34 -19.95
N GLN A 267 2.03 -17.79 -21.00
CA GLN A 267 2.76 -17.50 -22.24
C GLN A 267 3.55 -16.20 -22.09
N CYS A 268 4.87 -16.31 -22.17
CA CYS A 268 5.75 -15.16 -22.08
C CYS A 268 5.81 -14.39 -23.41
N ALA A 269 5.86 -13.06 -23.34
CA ALA A 269 6.14 -12.24 -24.51
C ALA A 269 7.51 -12.62 -25.12
N THR A 270 7.58 -12.65 -26.45
CA THR A 270 8.81 -12.97 -27.20
C THR A 270 9.38 -11.70 -27.84
N SER A 271 10.70 -11.68 -28.08
CA SER A 271 11.49 -10.51 -28.47
C SER A 271 11.24 -9.98 -29.89
N SER A 272 10.25 -10.49 -30.62
CA SER A 272 9.91 -10.02 -31.97
C SER A 272 9.28 -8.63 -32.00
N LEU A 273 9.03 -8.01 -30.85
CA LEU A 273 8.38 -6.71 -30.71
C LEU A 273 9.41 -5.57 -30.74
N SER A 274 9.03 -4.46 -31.36
CA SER A 274 9.87 -3.27 -31.43
C SER A 274 10.09 -2.68 -30.02
N LYS A 275 11.32 -2.26 -29.69
CA LYS A 275 11.67 -1.70 -28.37
C LYS A 275 10.86 -0.46 -27.95
N ASN A 276 10.18 0.19 -28.89
CA ASN A 276 9.54 1.50 -28.68
C ASN A 276 8.02 1.43 -28.57
N SER A 277 7.42 0.24 -28.52
CA SER A 277 5.97 0.15 -28.34
C SER A 277 5.63 0.24 -26.85
N ASN A 278 4.96 1.33 -26.45
CA ASN A 278 4.15 1.40 -25.22
C ASN A 278 2.89 0.54 -25.41
N GLU A 279 3.10 -0.74 -25.71
CA GLU A 279 2.06 -1.67 -26.09
C GLU A 279 1.40 -2.27 -24.86
N TRP A 280 0.08 -2.13 -24.79
CA TRP A 280 -0.72 -2.55 -23.64
C TRP A 280 -0.82 -4.07 -23.50
N ILE A 281 -0.67 -4.82 -24.60
CA ILE A 281 -1.14 -6.22 -24.69
C ILE A 281 0.01 -7.23 -24.89
N ASP A 282 1.14 -6.87 -25.48
CA ASP A 282 2.13 -7.86 -25.94
C ASP A 282 3.44 -7.89 -25.15
N GLN A 283 3.41 -7.41 -23.91
CA GLN A 283 4.57 -7.38 -23.03
C GLN A 283 4.31 -8.09 -21.68
N ASN A 284 5.37 -8.56 -21.05
CA ASN A 284 5.38 -9.13 -19.71
C ASN A 284 5.20 -7.99 -18.69
N PRO A 285 4.07 -7.95 -17.95
CA PRO A 285 3.74 -6.78 -17.15
C PRO A 285 4.51 -6.75 -15.83
N VAL A 286 4.89 -5.54 -15.42
CA VAL A 286 5.32 -5.23 -14.07
C VAL A 286 4.35 -4.20 -13.51
N PHE A 287 3.59 -4.55 -12.47
CA PHE A 287 2.64 -3.62 -11.87
C PHE A 287 3.22 -3.00 -10.60
N PHE A 288 3.36 -1.67 -10.59
CA PHE A 288 3.67 -0.90 -9.40
C PHE A 288 2.37 -0.46 -8.74
N ILE A 289 2.06 -1.11 -7.61
CA ILE A 289 0.90 -0.77 -6.78
C ILE A 289 1.30 0.08 -5.57
N GLY A 290 2.60 0.32 -5.41
CA GLY A 290 3.21 1.15 -4.39
C GLY A 290 3.55 2.56 -4.88
N SER A 291 3.62 3.52 -3.96
CA SER A 291 4.21 4.84 -4.18
C SER A 291 4.93 5.35 -2.93
N CYS A 292 5.91 6.25 -3.08
CA CYS A 292 6.50 6.94 -1.93
C CYS A 292 5.58 8.05 -1.43
N LEU A 293 5.71 8.38 -0.14
CA LEU A 293 5.00 9.51 0.42
C LEU A 293 5.46 10.81 -0.25
N ASN A 294 4.52 11.75 -0.47
CA ASN A 294 4.76 13.08 -1.05
C ASN A 294 5.07 13.15 -2.55
N ILE A 295 5.04 12.04 -3.28
CA ILE A 295 5.07 12.09 -4.74
C ILE A 295 3.62 12.26 -5.23
N SER A 296 3.16 13.51 -5.32
CA SER A 296 1.90 13.84 -5.98
C SER A 296 2.16 14.05 -7.47
N ASP A 297 1.53 13.24 -8.32
CA ASP A 297 1.45 13.57 -9.73
C ASP A 297 0.13 14.34 -9.95
N SER A 298 0.27 15.64 -10.22
CA SER A 298 -0.85 16.57 -10.42
C SER A 298 -1.78 16.14 -11.56
N ARG A 299 -1.39 15.17 -12.39
CA ARG A 299 -2.23 14.60 -13.44
C ARG A 299 -3.41 13.78 -12.89
N PHE A 300 -3.46 13.47 -11.58
CA PHE A 300 -4.42 12.51 -11.02
C PHE A 300 -5.37 13.03 -9.93
N ASP A 301 -5.42 14.35 -9.69
CA ASP A 301 -6.39 14.93 -8.75
C ASP A 301 -7.85 14.56 -9.15
N GLY A 302 -8.51 13.78 -8.28
CA GLY A 302 -9.95 13.48 -8.35
C GLY A 302 -10.40 12.46 -9.40
N LYS A 303 -9.50 11.63 -9.95
CA LYS A 303 -9.85 10.70 -11.05
C LYS A 303 -10.20 9.29 -10.57
N GLN A 304 -11.02 8.60 -11.35
CA GLN A 304 -11.33 7.18 -11.15
C GLN A 304 -10.04 6.34 -11.14
N PRO A 305 -10.03 5.19 -10.44
CA PRO A 305 -8.92 4.25 -10.52
C PRO A 305 -8.55 3.95 -11.96
N MET A 306 -7.26 3.98 -12.25
CA MET A 306 -6.74 3.74 -13.58
C MET A 306 -5.44 2.96 -13.53
N LEU A 307 -5.21 2.26 -14.64
CA LEU A 307 -3.97 1.59 -14.93
C LEU A 307 -3.28 2.37 -16.05
N SER A 308 -2.02 2.77 -15.85
CA SER A 308 -1.29 3.58 -16.82
C SER A 308 0.04 2.94 -17.19
N THR A 309 0.46 3.03 -18.44
CA THR A 309 1.74 2.46 -18.93
C THR A 309 2.88 3.45 -18.75
N HIS A 310 4.01 2.99 -18.22
CA HIS A 310 5.20 3.82 -18.00
C HIS A 310 6.46 3.07 -18.38
N LYS A 311 6.85 3.09 -19.66
CA LYS A 311 8.07 2.39 -20.10
C LYS A 311 9.35 3.14 -19.72
N ASP A 312 9.36 4.46 -19.88
CA ASP A 312 10.57 5.28 -19.70
C ASP A 312 10.88 5.58 -18.23
N ILE A 313 9.85 5.65 -17.39
CA ILE A 313 9.96 5.83 -15.94
C ILE A 313 9.19 4.69 -15.28
N PRO A 314 9.76 3.48 -15.20
CA PRO A 314 9.03 2.29 -14.79
C PRO A 314 8.48 2.35 -13.38
N THR A 315 9.19 2.94 -12.43
CA THR A 315 8.86 2.87 -11.02
C THR A 315 8.76 4.27 -10.44
N ARG A 316 7.71 4.50 -9.64
CA ARG A 316 7.72 5.62 -8.70
C ARG A 316 8.57 5.24 -7.50
N CYS A 317 8.23 4.09 -6.90
CA CYS A 317 8.95 3.44 -5.83
C CYS A 317 8.67 1.93 -5.87
N ALA A 318 9.62 1.11 -5.42
CA ALA A 318 9.53 -0.35 -5.47
C ALA A 318 9.03 -1.01 -4.17
N HIS A 319 8.39 -0.26 -3.26
CA HIS A 319 7.89 -0.81 -1.98
C HIS A 319 6.77 -1.83 -2.15
N ALA A 320 6.02 -1.77 -3.25
CA ALA A 320 5.03 -2.77 -3.57
C ALA A 320 4.86 -2.92 -5.09
N TYR A 321 5.09 -4.13 -5.60
CA TYR A 321 4.91 -4.44 -7.01
C TYR A 321 4.53 -5.90 -7.23
N LEU A 322 4.13 -6.22 -8.46
CA LEU A 322 3.69 -7.56 -8.86
C LEU A 322 4.41 -8.03 -10.09
N PHE A 323 4.92 -9.27 -10.03
CA PHE A 323 5.45 -10.00 -11.19
C PHE A 323 4.66 -11.27 -11.43
N ALA A 324 4.43 -11.60 -12.69
CA ALA A 324 4.21 -12.97 -13.13
C ALA A 324 5.57 -13.66 -13.38
N SER A 325 5.59 -14.98 -13.52
CA SER A 325 6.82 -15.74 -13.81
C SER A 325 7.57 -15.23 -15.03
N CYS A 326 6.86 -14.87 -16.11
CA CYS A 326 7.47 -14.32 -17.33
C CYS A 326 8.15 -12.97 -17.10
N SER A 327 7.54 -12.09 -16.29
CA SER A 327 8.15 -10.81 -15.92
C SER A 327 9.39 -11.01 -15.07
N ALA A 328 9.36 -11.95 -14.12
CA ALA A 328 10.53 -12.28 -13.31
C ALA A 328 11.68 -12.83 -14.17
N ARG A 329 11.40 -13.75 -15.12
CA ARG A 329 12.40 -14.26 -16.08
C ARG A 329 12.99 -13.13 -16.92
N ALA A 330 12.16 -12.29 -17.51
CA ALA A 330 12.63 -11.19 -18.34
C ALA A 330 13.48 -10.17 -17.54
N VAL A 331 13.18 -9.96 -16.25
CA VAL A 331 14.05 -9.17 -15.36
C VAL A 331 15.40 -9.84 -15.16
N LEU A 332 15.43 -11.13 -14.79
CA LEU A 332 16.67 -11.88 -14.57
C LEU A 332 17.53 -11.96 -15.85
N GLU A 333 16.92 -12.21 -17.01
CA GLU A 333 17.60 -12.18 -18.31
C GLU A 333 18.26 -10.83 -18.59
N GLN A 334 17.60 -9.72 -18.22
CA GLN A 334 18.21 -8.40 -18.36
C GLN A 334 19.37 -8.15 -17.39
N ILE A 335 19.34 -8.74 -16.19
CA ILE A 335 20.46 -8.69 -15.25
C ILE A 335 21.67 -9.42 -15.85
N ASP A 336 21.45 -10.62 -16.39
CA ASP A 336 22.51 -11.46 -16.93
C ASP A 336 23.26 -10.82 -18.10
N VAL A 337 22.56 -10.05 -18.95
CA VAL A 337 23.16 -9.45 -20.17
C VAL A 337 23.69 -8.04 -19.98
N ASN A 338 23.27 -7.32 -18.93
CA ASN A 338 23.69 -5.93 -18.69
C ASN A 338 24.60 -5.85 -17.46
N LYS A 339 25.72 -5.14 -17.57
CA LYS A 339 26.52 -4.80 -16.38
C LYS A 339 25.79 -3.76 -15.55
N ASN A 340 25.58 -4.06 -14.27
CA ASN A 340 24.78 -3.21 -13.39
C ASN A 340 25.64 -2.54 -12.32
N GLU A 341 25.20 -1.35 -11.89
CA GLU A 341 25.64 -0.81 -10.62
C GLU A 341 24.81 -1.39 -9.47
N LEU A 342 25.34 -1.28 -8.25
CA LEU A 342 24.63 -1.69 -7.06
C LEU A 342 23.59 -0.62 -6.69
N TRP A 343 22.33 -0.86 -7.03
CA TRP A 343 21.23 0.06 -6.75
C TRP A 343 20.16 -0.58 -5.85
N THR A 344 19.28 0.26 -5.30
CA THR A 344 18.02 -0.18 -4.70
C THR A 344 17.07 -0.74 -5.76
N PRO A 345 16.09 -1.58 -5.40
CA PRO A 345 15.19 -2.22 -6.36
C PRO A 345 14.46 -1.27 -7.31
N ASP A 346 14.07 -0.08 -6.84
CA ASP A 346 13.42 0.98 -7.64
C ASP A 346 14.32 1.47 -8.78
N PHE A 347 15.54 1.89 -8.48
CA PHE A 347 16.52 2.30 -9.48
C PHE A 347 16.91 1.14 -10.39
N TYR A 348 17.01 -0.07 -9.85
CA TYR A 348 17.35 -1.26 -10.62
C TYR A 348 16.27 -1.58 -11.66
N LEU A 349 14.99 -1.57 -11.26
CA LEU A 349 13.86 -1.77 -12.16
C LEU A 349 13.66 -0.58 -13.12
N ASN A 350 14.00 0.65 -12.70
CA ASN A 350 14.00 1.82 -13.57
C ASN A 350 15.01 1.71 -14.72
N ASN A 351 16.08 0.92 -14.57
CA ASN A 351 17.06 0.69 -15.63
C ASN A 351 16.77 -0.58 -16.44
N ILE A 352 16.28 -1.64 -15.80
CA ILE A 352 16.00 -2.92 -16.46
C ILE A 352 14.75 -2.89 -17.33
N VAL A 353 13.65 -2.33 -16.82
CA VAL A 353 12.37 -2.37 -17.53
C VAL A 353 12.42 -1.63 -18.86
N PRO A 354 13.02 -0.43 -19.00
CA PRO A 354 13.10 0.25 -20.28
C PRO A 354 14.04 -0.48 -21.25
N ALA A 355 15.13 -1.07 -20.74
CA ALA A 355 16.11 -1.80 -21.54
C ALA A 355 15.55 -3.12 -22.12
N SER A 356 14.64 -3.77 -21.40
CA SER A 356 14.00 -5.02 -21.83
C SER A 356 13.07 -4.79 -23.02
N PRO A 357 13.16 -5.57 -24.12
CA PRO A 357 12.19 -5.51 -25.21
C PRO A 357 10.81 -6.10 -24.83
N THR A 358 10.76 -6.92 -23.77
CA THR A 358 9.56 -7.70 -23.42
C THR A 358 8.87 -7.21 -22.16
N LEU A 359 9.50 -6.45 -21.27
CA LEU A 359 8.84 -5.93 -20.06
C LEU A 359 7.99 -4.69 -20.35
N GLN A 360 6.87 -4.52 -19.65
CA GLN A 360 6.12 -3.27 -19.62
C GLN A 360 5.77 -2.91 -18.20
N SER A 361 6.08 -1.69 -17.77
CA SER A 361 5.62 -1.22 -16.48
C SER A 361 4.24 -0.59 -16.56
N PHE A 362 3.45 -0.87 -15.54
CA PHE A 362 2.14 -0.30 -15.30
C PHE A 362 2.07 0.30 -13.90
N TRP A 363 1.51 1.50 -13.79
CA TRP A 363 1.21 2.13 -12.51
C TRP A 363 -0.28 2.01 -12.22
N LEU A 364 -0.59 1.66 -10.99
CA LEU A 364 -1.94 1.75 -10.45
C LEU A 364 -2.11 3.09 -9.74
N ASP A 365 -3.16 3.82 -10.13
CA ASP A 365 -3.52 5.10 -9.55
C ASP A 365 -4.99 5.10 -9.12
N PRO A 366 -5.32 5.45 -7.85
CA PRO A 366 -4.38 5.69 -6.76
C PRO A 366 -3.63 4.41 -6.37
N PRO A 367 -2.41 4.51 -5.81
CA PRO A 367 -1.67 3.35 -5.33
C PRO A 367 -2.40 2.66 -4.17
N LEU A 368 -2.12 1.38 -3.99
CA LEU A 368 -2.72 0.55 -2.94
C LEU A 368 -1.84 0.41 -1.70
N VAL A 369 -0.55 0.72 -1.86
CA VAL A 369 0.45 0.65 -0.82
C VAL A 369 1.28 1.92 -0.87
N TYR A 370 1.65 2.44 0.29
CA TYR A 370 2.59 3.55 0.40
C TYR A 370 3.82 3.12 1.18
N GLN A 371 4.93 3.77 0.92
CA GLN A 371 6.10 3.67 1.78
C GLN A 371 5.77 4.23 3.17
N GLY A 372 6.09 3.50 4.22
CA GLY A 372 6.17 4.06 5.56
C GLY A 372 7.51 4.75 5.76
N ASN A 373 7.48 6.05 6.05
CA ASN A 373 8.64 6.66 6.68
C ASN A 373 8.86 6.03 8.07
N LYS A 374 10.10 6.08 8.56
CA LYS A 374 10.60 5.54 9.84
C LYS A 374 9.46 5.31 10.85
N ALA A 375 9.36 4.12 11.45
CA ALA A 375 8.27 3.69 12.34
C ALA A 375 7.77 4.77 13.34
N LYS A 376 8.65 5.65 13.83
CA LYS A 376 8.32 6.83 14.65
C LYS A 376 7.29 7.81 14.04
N ASP A 377 7.17 7.89 12.73
CA ASP A 377 6.23 8.79 12.05
C ASP A 377 4.82 8.19 12.05
N LEU A 378 4.69 6.86 12.01
CA LEU A 378 3.42 6.15 12.13
C LEU A 378 2.90 6.10 13.56
N ASP A 379 3.79 6.09 14.54
CA ASP A 379 3.44 6.20 15.96
C ASP A 379 2.69 7.50 16.28
N ASN A 380 2.75 8.53 15.43
CA ASN A 380 2.07 9.81 15.63
C ASN A 380 0.76 9.96 14.84
N ILE A 381 0.44 9.03 13.93
CA ILE A 381 -0.85 9.02 13.24
C ILE A 381 -1.89 8.42 14.18
N SER A 382 -2.84 9.25 14.64
CA SER A 382 -3.88 8.85 15.60
C SER A 382 -4.77 7.69 15.12
N SER A 383 -4.97 7.53 13.80
CA SER A 383 -5.68 6.37 13.23
C SER A 383 -4.89 5.05 13.33
N PHE A 384 -3.56 5.11 13.45
CA PHE A 384 -2.68 3.96 13.72
C PHE A 384 -2.43 3.74 15.22
N LYS A 385 -2.67 4.75 16.07
CA LYS A 385 -2.73 4.61 17.55
C LYS A 385 -3.95 3.84 18.05
N ARG A 386 -4.51 2.91 17.28
CA ARG A 386 -5.51 1.98 17.80
C ARG A 386 -4.78 1.03 18.74
N LYS A 387 -4.73 1.42 20.01
CA LYS A 387 -4.18 0.67 21.13
C LYS A 387 -4.57 -0.80 20.98
N THR A 388 -3.55 -1.64 20.85
CA THR A 388 -3.62 -3.02 21.32
C THR A 388 -4.20 -3.00 22.74
N TYR A 389 -5.25 -3.78 22.96
CA TYR A 389 -5.64 -4.20 24.30
C TYR A 389 -4.53 -5.03 24.92
#